data_AF-A0AAE8QXP7-F1
#
_entry.id   AF-A0AAE8QXP7-F1
#
_cell.length_a   1.000
_cell.length_b   1.000
_cell.length_c   1.000
_cell.angle_alpha   90.00
_cell.angle_beta   90.00
_cell.angle_gamma   90.00
#
_symmetry.space_group_name_H-M   'P 1'
#
loop_
_entity.id
_entity.type
_entity.pdbx_description
1 polymer ?
#
loop_
_entity_poly.entity_id
_entity_poly.type
_entity_poly.pdbx_seq_one_letter_code
_entity_poly.pdbx_strand_id
1 'polypeptide(L)'
;MTKTIIGLFLLVFSINAYAKCWIVSDLQGKSSFSDDGYEFIDDAMSGVAYKLIIHGKKAFLTNMNGSPVSDVAYVPLSYNTMVGSYQSGGGITVETWSITEDNKVMYSKVMNIPSFQKLTSTKAFVGDVAGTCNE
;
A
#
# COMPACT_ATOMS: atom_id res chain seq x y z
N MET A 1 49.96 17.61 -38.46
CA MET A 1 50.00 17.00 -37.11
C MET A 1 48.58 16.70 -36.69
N THR A 2 48.25 15.42 -36.60
CA THR A 2 46.90 14.87 -36.36
C THR A 2 46.69 14.56 -34.88
N LYS A 3 45.49 14.92 -34.39
CA LYS A 3 44.67 14.20 -33.39
C LYS A 3 45.20 14.29 -31.94
N THR A 4 44.40 14.40 -30.87
CA THR A 4 43.00 14.05 -30.64
C THR A 4 42.57 14.82 -29.38
N ILE A 5 41.44 15.54 -29.40
CA ILE A 5 40.81 16.02 -28.16
C ILE A 5 39.87 14.91 -27.72
N ILE A 6 40.23 14.22 -26.63
CA ILE A 6 39.35 13.22 -25.99
C ILE A 6 38.35 14.00 -25.13
N GLY A 7 37.16 14.25 -25.67
CA GLY A 7 36.03 14.77 -24.91
C GLY A 7 35.37 13.64 -24.13
N LEU A 8 35.52 13.66 -22.80
CA LEU A 8 34.84 12.73 -21.89
C LEU A 8 33.37 13.15 -21.74
N PHE A 9 32.49 12.48 -22.49
CA PHE A 9 31.04 12.68 -22.40
C PHE A 9 30.51 11.87 -21.20
N LEU A 10 30.47 12.49 -20.01
CA LEU A 10 29.79 11.95 -18.83
C LEU A 10 28.28 12.07 -19.04
N LEU A 11 27.65 11.04 -19.62
CA LEU A 11 26.22 10.84 -19.57
C LEU A 11 25.85 10.52 -18.12
N VAL A 12 25.48 11.56 -17.36
CA VAL A 12 24.81 11.40 -16.07
C VAL A 12 23.42 10.84 -16.38
N PHE A 13 23.31 9.51 -16.41
CA PHE A 13 22.01 8.85 -16.34
C PHE A 13 21.46 9.16 -14.95
N SER A 14 20.59 10.17 -14.88
CA SER A 14 19.73 10.39 -13.73
C SER A 14 18.90 9.12 -13.57
N ILE A 15 19.32 8.24 -12.66
CA ILE A 15 18.45 7.21 -12.11
C ILE A 15 17.34 7.94 -11.38
N ASN A 16 16.31 8.34 -12.11
CA ASN A 16 15.05 8.76 -11.53
C ASN A 16 14.59 7.55 -10.70
N ALA A 17 14.80 7.63 -9.38
CA ALA A 17 14.10 6.79 -8.44
C ALA A 17 12.63 7.20 -8.58
N TYR A 18 11.95 6.64 -9.58
CA TYR A 18 10.55 6.95 -9.85
C TYR A 18 9.76 6.45 -8.65
N ALA A 19 9.20 7.38 -7.90
CA ALA A 19 8.14 7.07 -6.96
C ALA A 19 7.06 6.31 -7.72
N LYS A 20 6.69 5.13 -7.19
CA LYS A 20 5.59 4.37 -7.74
C LYS A 20 4.33 4.77 -7.00
N CYS A 21 3.37 5.29 -7.75
CA CYS A 21 2.08 5.75 -7.23
C CYS A 21 0.98 5.05 -8.02
N TRP A 22 0.15 4.30 -7.31
CA TRP A 22 -1.00 3.58 -7.87
C TRP A 22 -2.29 4.11 -7.27
N ILE A 23 -3.30 4.24 -8.11
CA ILE A 23 -4.68 4.47 -7.68
C ILE A 23 -5.34 3.09 -7.61
N VAL A 24 -5.76 2.70 -6.40
CA VAL A 24 -6.40 1.41 -6.15
C VAL A 24 -7.85 1.59 -5.76
N SER A 25 -8.73 0.71 -6.24
CA SER A 25 -10.17 0.75 -5.99
C SER A 25 -10.77 -0.66 -5.93
N ASP A 26 -12.07 -0.72 -5.67
CA ASP A 26 -12.91 -1.92 -5.83
C ASP A 26 -12.42 -3.13 -5.02
N LEU A 27 -11.82 -2.87 -3.86
CA LEU A 27 -11.32 -3.89 -2.94
C LEU A 27 -12.49 -4.71 -2.38
N GLN A 28 -12.50 -6.00 -2.70
CA GLN A 28 -13.53 -6.95 -2.29
C GLN A 28 -12.88 -8.25 -1.82
N GLY A 29 -13.51 -8.95 -0.90
CA GLY A 29 -13.10 -10.28 -0.49
C GLY A 29 -13.79 -10.72 0.78
N LYS A 30 -13.02 -11.23 1.74
CA LYS A 30 -13.56 -11.80 2.97
C LYS A 30 -13.03 -11.10 4.20
N SER A 31 -13.88 -10.97 5.21
CA SER A 31 -13.49 -10.58 6.56
C SER A 31 -14.11 -11.50 7.60
N SER A 32 -13.54 -11.48 8.79
CA SER A 32 -13.96 -12.29 9.93
C SER A 32 -13.67 -11.49 11.19
N PHE A 33 -14.67 -11.28 12.04
CA PHE A 33 -14.58 -10.44 13.24
C PHE A 33 -14.85 -11.27 14.49
N SER A 34 -14.34 -10.84 15.64
CA SER A 34 -14.68 -11.52 16.89
C SER A 34 -16.18 -11.49 17.21
N ASP A 35 -16.88 -10.43 16.80
CA ASP A 35 -18.31 -10.21 17.08
C ASP A 35 -19.21 -11.18 16.31
N ASP A 36 -18.72 -11.77 15.21
CA ASP A 36 -19.39 -12.80 14.42
C ASP A 36 -18.88 -14.23 14.72
N GLY A 37 -18.05 -14.40 15.76
CA GLY A 37 -17.46 -15.70 16.09
C GLY A 37 -16.31 -16.12 15.16
N TYR A 38 -15.75 -15.17 14.40
CA TYR A 38 -14.72 -15.36 13.38
C TYR A 38 -15.20 -16.11 12.13
N GLU A 39 -16.49 -16.08 11.84
CA GLU A 39 -17.00 -16.62 10.58
C GLU A 39 -16.62 -15.70 9.41
N PHE A 40 -16.20 -16.28 8.28
CA PHE A 40 -15.85 -15.47 7.11
C PHE A 40 -17.09 -15.02 6.34
N ILE A 41 -17.25 -13.71 6.19
CA ILE A 41 -18.32 -13.07 5.43
C ILE A 41 -17.77 -12.31 4.22
N ASP A 42 -18.63 -12.08 3.22
CA ASP A 42 -18.32 -11.16 2.12
C ASP A 42 -18.21 -9.73 2.64
N ASP A 43 -17.15 -9.03 2.24
CA ASP A 43 -16.85 -7.67 2.68
C ASP A 43 -16.09 -6.92 1.58
N ALA A 44 -16.15 -5.59 1.65
CA ALA A 44 -15.59 -4.72 0.64
C ALA A 44 -15.27 -3.33 1.21
N MET A 45 -14.27 -2.68 0.62
CA MET A 45 -14.10 -1.22 0.74
C MET A 45 -14.73 -0.55 -0.48
N SER A 46 -16.06 -0.50 -0.49
CA SER A 46 -16.82 0.00 -1.64
C SER A 46 -16.79 1.52 -1.74
N GLY A 47 -16.78 2.04 -2.98
CA GLY A 47 -16.94 3.47 -3.26
C GLY A 47 -15.75 4.36 -2.88
N VAL A 48 -14.61 3.75 -2.55
CA VAL A 48 -13.39 4.45 -2.15
C VAL A 48 -12.23 4.09 -3.08
N ALA A 49 -11.41 5.09 -3.36
CA ALA A 49 -10.15 4.92 -4.08
C ALA A 49 -9.02 5.52 -3.25
N TYR A 50 -7.88 4.83 -3.22
CA TYR A 50 -6.71 5.24 -2.47
C TYR A 50 -5.51 5.40 -3.39
N LYS A 51 -4.61 6.31 -3.01
CA LYS A 51 -3.27 6.39 -3.59
C LYS A 51 -2.32 5.58 -2.72
N LEU A 52 -1.73 4.56 -3.32
CA LEU A 52 -0.66 3.75 -2.74
C LEU A 52 0.67 4.22 -3.31
N ILE A 53 1.54 4.74 -2.44
CA ILE A 53 2.79 5.41 -2.83
C ILE A 53 3.95 4.66 -2.21
N ILE A 54 4.90 4.22 -3.03
CA ILE A 54 6.18 3.64 -2.61
C ILE A 54 7.32 4.41 -3.27
N HIS A 55 8.16 5.04 -2.46
CA HIS A 55 9.31 5.81 -2.93
C HIS A 55 10.53 5.51 -2.05
N GLY A 56 11.43 4.68 -2.57
CA GLY A 56 12.66 4.29 -1.89
C GLY A 56 12.37 3.61 -0.56
N LYS A 57 12.65 4.28 0.56
CA LYS A 57 12.41 3.78 1.92
C LYS A 57 11.12 4.29 2.56
N LYS A 58 10.30 5.03 1.81
CA LYS A 58 9.05 5.62 2.30
C LYS A 58 7.87 4.96 1.60
N ALA A 59 6.79 4.74 2.34
CA ALA A 59 5.53 4.25 1.82
C ALA A 59 4.36 5.00 2.46
N PHE A 60 3.29 5.24 1.69
CA PHE A 60 2.12 5.98 2.15
C PHE A 60 0.84 5.42 1.53
N LEU A 61 -0.23 5.45 2.31
CA LEU A 61 -1.60 5.26 1.83
C LEU A 61 -2.37 6.56 2.08
N THR A 62 -2.87 7.18 1.02
CA THR A 62 -3.59 8.45 1.10
C THR A 62 -4.93 8.38 0.38
N ASN A 63 -5.87 9.21 0.81
CA ASN A 63 -7.08 9.52 0.05
C ASN A 63 -6.70 10.22 -1.26
N MET A 64 -7.64 10.31 -2.21
CA MET A 64 -7.40 10.98 -3.50
C MET A 64 -6.95 12.45 -3.36
N ASN A 65 -7.38 13.14 -2.28
CA ASN A 65 -6.97 14.51 -1.95
C ASN A 65 -5.58 14.62 -1.28
N GLY A 66 -4.87 13.51 -1.07
CA GLY A 66 -3.53 13.47 -0.46
C GLY A 66 -3.50 13.40 1.06
N SER A 67 -4.65 13.46 1.74
CA SER A 67 -4.71 13.25 3.20
C SER A 67 -4.44 11.78 3.57
N PRO A 68 -3.78 11.48 4.70
CA PRO A 68 -3.64 10.11 5.18
C PRO A 68 -4.99 9.42 5.35
N VAL A 69 -5.07 8.13 4.99
CA VAL A 69 -6.30 7.33 5.21
C VAL A 69 -6.51 7.03 6.70
N SER A 70 -5.42 6.86 7.44
CA SER A 70 -5.42 6.55 8.87
C SER A 70 -4.04 6.89 9.49
N ASP A 71 -3.92 6.70 10.80
CA ASP A 71 -2.67 6.83 11.55
C ASP A 71 -1.71 5.64 11.38
N VAL A 72 -2.00 4.70 10.47
CA VAL A 72 -1.14 3.55 10.18
C VAL A 72 0.15 4.04 9.51
N ALA A 73 1.28 3.71 10.13
CA ALA A 73 2.60 3.99 9.58
C ALA A 73 3.02 2.85 8.63
N TYR A 74 3.36 3.19 7.39
CA TYR A 74 3.75 2.24 6.36
C TYR A 74 5.25 2.24 6.08
N VAL A 75 5.79 1.05 5.83
CA VAL A 75 7.15 0.84 5.34
C VAL A 75 7.13 -0.03 4.07
N PRO A 76 7.98 0.25 3.08
CA PRO A 76 8.08 -0.58 1.90
C PRO A 76 8.83 -1.89 2.22
N LEU A 77 8.33 -3.00 1.71
CA LEU A 77 9.01 -4.31 1.71
C LEU A 77 9.68 -4.60 0.36
N SER A 78 9.11 -4.08 -0.72
CA SER A 78 9.64 -4.14 -2.08
C SER A 78 9.20 -2.89 -2.86
N TYR A 79 9.51 -2.82 -4.16
CA TYR A 79 9.08 -1.71 -5.01
C TYR A 79 7.55 -1.61 -5.18
N ASN A 80 6.81 -2.71 -4.95
CA ASN A 80 5.37 -2.83 -5.15
C ASN A 80 4.60 -3.35 -3.93
N THR A 81 5.27 -3.54 -2.79
CA THR A 81 4.64 -4.07 -1.57
C THR A 81 5.03 -3.23 -0.36
N MET A 82 4.04 -2.88 0.45
CA MET A 82 4.21 -2.17 1.72
C MET A 82 3.46 -2.86 2.86
N VAL A 83 3.97 -2.71 4.07
CA VAL A 83 3.33 -3.15 5.31
C VAL A 83 3.11 -1.95 6.22
N GLY A 84 1.92 -1.85 6.77
CA GLY A 84 1.52 -0.85 7.73
C GLY A 84 1.35 -1.46 9.10
N SER A 85 1.67 -0.70 10.15
CA SER A 85 1.31 -1.08 11.52
C SER A 85 0.83 0.10 12.34
N TYR A 86 -0.05 -0.18 13.29
CA TYR A 86 -0.55 0.79 14.24
C TYR A 86 -0.86 0.10 15.57
N GLN A 87 -0.37 0.66 16.68
CA GLN A 87 -0.61 0.12 18.01
C GLN A 87 -1.70 0.95 18.71
N SER A 88 -2.69 0.27 19.27
CA SER A 88 -3.76 0.88 20.06
C SER A 88 -4.41 -0.17 20.94
N GLY A 89 -5.05 0.24 22.04
CA GLY A 89 -5.85 -0.65 22.90
C GLY A 89 -5.11 -1.90 23.39
N GLY A 90 -3.81 -1.78 23.68
CA GLY A 90 -2.96 -2.89 24.11
C GLY A 90 -2.65 -3.93 23.04
N GLY A 91 -2.95 -3.65 21.77
CA GLY A 91 -2.76 -4.57 20.65
C GLY A 91 -2.25 -3.88 19.40
N ILE A 92 -2.43 -4.53 18.26
CA ILE A 92 -1.84 -4.09 16.99
C ILE A 92 -2.80 -4.33 15.82
N THR A 93 -2.78 -3.37 14.91
CA THR A 93 -3.25 -3.51 13.53
C THR A 93 -2.03 -3.68 12.64
N VAL A 94 -2.05 -4.68 11.77
CA VAL A 94 -1.06 -4.86 10.70
C VAL A 94 -1.81 -4.96 9.38
N GLU A 95 -1.38 -4.20 8.38
CA GLU A 95 -1.99 -4.21 7.04
C GLU A 95 -0.92 -4.42 5.98
N THR A 96 -1.21 -5.19 4.94
CA THR A 96 -0.32 -5.35 3.78
C THR A 96 -1.00 -4.90 2.53
N TRP A 97 -0.26 -4.23 1.66
CA TRP A 97 -0.69 -3.88 0.33
C TRP A 97 0.36 -4.30 -0.68
N SER A 98 -0.05 -5.02 -1.74
CA SER A 98 0.85 -5.49 -2.79
C SER A 98 0.23 -5.28 -4.16
N ILE A 99 0.98 -4.66 -5.07
CA ILE A 99 0.57 -4.41 -6.44
C ILE A 99 1.12 -5.52 -7.34
N THR A 100 0.21 -6.17 -8.07
CA THR A 100 0.52 -7.24 -9.01
C THR A 100 0.84 -6.69 -10.41
N GLU A 101 1.39 -7.53 -11.27
CA GLU A 101 1.73 -7.16 -12.66
C GLU A 101 0.50 -7.08 -13.58
N ASP A 102 -0.59 -7.78 -13.23
CA ASP A 102 -1.86 -7.81 -13.96
C ASP A 102 -2.87 -6.78 -13.45
N ASN A 103 -2.37 -5.67 -12.88
CA ASN A 103 -3.17 -4.52 -12.41
C ASN A 103 -4.19 -4.86 -11.32
N LYS A 104 -3.84 -5.78 -10.42
CA LYS A 104 -4.57 -6.03 -9.16
C LYS A 104 -3.82 -5.49 -7.95
N VAL A 105 -4.56 -5.18 -6.90
CA VAL A 105 -4.00 -4.95 -5.55
C VAL A 105 -4.45 -6.07 -4.61
N MET A 106 -3.49 -6.64 -3.89
CA MET A 106 -3.73 -7.60 -2.82
C MET A 106 -3.65 -6.86 -1.49
N TYR A 107 -4.73 -6.90 -0.72
CA TYR A 107 -4.83 -6.28 0.60
C TYR A 107 -5.06 -7.34 1.66
N SER A 108 -4.36 -7.23 2.78
CA SER A 108 -4.72 -7.98 3.98
C SER A 108 -4.61 -7.11 5.22
N LYS A 109 -5.38 -7.45 6.25
CA LYS A 109 -5.34 -6.78 7.53
C LYS A 109 -5.63 -7.74 8.66
N VAL A 110 -4.83 -7.64 9.71
CA VAL A 110 -5.07 -8.32 10.98
C VAL A 110 -5.17 -7.25 12.05
N MET A 111 -6.23 -7.31 12.83
CA MET A 111 -6.43 -6.52 14.04
C MET A 111 -6.52 -7.47 15.21
N ASN A 112 -5.62 -7.34 16.18
CA ASN A 112 -5.75 -8.01 17.46
C ASN A 112 -5.63 -6.96 18.54
N ILE A 113 -6.76 -6.48 19.06
CA ILE A 113 -6.81 -5.30 19.91
C ILE A 113 -7.56 -5.61 21.21
N PRO A 114 -6.84 -5.97 22.30
CA PRO A 114 -7.42 -6.39 23.56
C PRO A 114 -8.51 -5.46 24.14
N SER A 115 -8.29 -4.15 24.10
CA SER A 115 -9.26 -3.16 24.63
C SER A 115 -10.45 -2.92 23.71
N PHE A 116 -10.42 -3.38 22.46
CA PHE A 116 -11.48 -3.21 21.46
C PHE A 116 -11.82 -4.54 20.81
N GLN A 117 -12.16 -5.55 21.63
CA GLN A 117 -12.32 -6.93 21.16
C GLN A 117 -13.22 -7.07 19.94
N LYS A 118 -14.35 -6.35 19.88
CA LYS A 118 -15.27 -6.39 18.72
C LYS A 118 -14.62 -5.99 17.39
N LEU A 119 -13.50 -5.28 17.41
CA LEU A 119 -12.71 -4.91 16.22
C LEU A 119 -11.60 -5.92 15.89
N THR A 120 -11.28 -6.85 16.80
CA THR A 120 -10.35 -7.95 16.52
C THR A 120 -10.88 -8.74 15.33
N SER A 121 -10.09 -8.79 14.27
CA SER A 121 -10.54 -9.25 12.96
C SER A 121 -9.39 -9.59 12.03
N THR A 122 -9.73 -10.30 10.96
CA THR A 122 -8.86 -10.49 9.80
C THR A 122 -9.62 -10.14 8.52
N LYS A 123 -8.92 -9.60 7.52
CA LYS A 123 -9.45 -9.22 6.21
C LYS A 123 -8.46 -9.64 5.12
N ALA A 124 -8.99 -10.11 4.00
CA ALA A 124 -8.21 -10.40 2.79
C ALA A 124 -9.03 -10.00 1.56
N PHE A 125 -8.59 -8.96 0.86
CA PHE A 125 -9.28 -8.39 -0.30
C PHE A 125 -8.38 -8.38 -1.53
N VAL A 126 -9.02 -8.45 -2.69
CA VAL A 126 -8.43 -8.18 -3.99
C VAL A 126 -9.18 -7.00 -4.59
N GLY A 127 -8.45 -6.03 -5.12
CA GLY A 127 -9.00 -4.88 -5.83
C GLY A 127 -8.28 -4.65 -7.16
N ASP A 128 -8.62 -3.54 -7.79
CA ASP A 128 -8.08 -3.13 -9.08
C ASP A 128 -7.08 -1.98 -8.93
N VAL A 129 -6.09 -1.95 -9.82
CA VAL A 129 -5.26 -0.77 -10.08
C VAL A 129 -5.93 0.02 -11.20
N ALA A 130 -6.70 1.04 -10.82
CA ALA A 130 -7.44 1.90 -11.75
C ALA A 130 -6.53 2.87 -12.53
N GLY A 131 -5.30 3.07 -12.08
CA GLY A 131 -4.30 3.87 -12.80
C GLY A 131 -3.05 4.16 -11.98
N THR A 132 -2.20 5.01 -12.53
CA THR A 132 -1.02 5.56 -11.86
C THR A 132 -1.21 7.04 -11.57
N CYS A 133 -0.54 7.54 -10.55
CA CYS A 133 -0.53 8.96 -10.22
C CYS A 133 0.87 9.57 -10.43
N ASN A 134 0.89 10.86 -10.75
CA ASN A 134 2.11 11.65 -10.69
C ASN A 134 2.19 12.24 -9.28
N GLU A 135 3.37 12.16 -8.66
CA GLU A 135 3.68 12.96 -7.46
C GLU A 135 3.83 14.45 -7.82
#